data_AF-A0A9D2JLY0-F1
#
_entry.id   AF-A0A9D2JLY0-F1
#
_cell.length_a   1.000
_cell.length_b   1.000
_cell.length_c   1.000
_cell.angle_alpha   90.00
_cell.angle_beta   90.00
_cell.angle_gamma   90.00
#
_symmetry.space_group_name_H-M   'P 1'
#
loop_
_entity.id
_entity.type
_entity.pdbx_description
1 polymer ?
#
loop_
_entity_poly.entity_id
_entity_poly.type
_entity_poly.pdbx_seq_one_letter_code
_entity_poly.pdbx_strand_id
1 'polypeptide(L)'
;MPAFAAGPDAQPAETAASQSAEAAQAEAEGMTTAGKAIACAVAVGIAAAGGAVGMGILGAKSSESIARQPEAEGKIRTSMMLTLVFIETAIIYALLVAILIIFVL
;
A
#
# COMPACT_ATOMS: atom_id res chain seq x y z
N MET A 1 -13.86 -43.76 32.82
CA MET A 1 -13.57 -43.27 31.46
C MET A 1 -14.68 -43.75 30.54
N PRO A 2 -15.23 -42.97 29.59
CA PRO A 2 -14.90 -41.61 29.15
C PRO A 2 -15.97 -40.56 29.48
N ALA A 3 -15.61 -39.29 29.24
CA ALA A 3 -16.27 -38.08 29.70
C ALA A 3 -17.47 -37.64 28.86
N PHE A 4 -18.51 -37.13 29.53
CA PHE A 4 -19.69 -36.49 28.97
C PHE A 4 -19.38 -35.05 28.56
N ALA A 5 -19.59 -34.76 27.27
CA ALA A 5 -20.00 -33.48 26.67
C ALA A 5 -19.44 -32.17 27.28
N ALA A 6 -18.35 -31.65 26.71
CA ALA A 6 -18.21 -30.21 26.55
C ALA A 6 -19.10 -29.80 25.36
N GLY A 7 -20.07 -28.93 25.61
CA GLY A 7 -21.06 -28.50 24.62
C GLY A 7 -20.47 -27.63 23.50
N PRO A 8 -21.23 -27.39 22.43
CA PRO A 8 -20.86 -26.51 21.34
C PRO A 8 -21.04 -25.04 21.76
N ASP A 9 -20.21 -24.56 22.67
CA ASP A 9 -20.17 -23.13 23.02
C ASP A 9 -19.27 -22.37 22.02
N ALA A 10 -19.56 -22.56 20.72
CA ALA A 10 -19.06 -21.67 19.69
C ALA A 10 -19.72 -20.31 19.91
N GLN A 11 -19.00 -19.41 20.56
CA GLN A 11 -19.39 -18.03 20.80
C GLN A 11 -19.85 -17.42 19.45
N PRO A 12 -21.11 -16.98 19.29
CA PRO A 12 -21.65 -16.50 18.01
C PRO A 12 -20.85 -15.33 17.40
N ALA A 13 -20.11 -14.59 18.24
CA ALA A 13 -19.23 -13.51 17.84
C ALA A 13 -17.93 -13.98 17.17
N GLU A 14 -17.39 -15.15 17.55
CA GLU A 14 -16.13 -15.68 16.99
C GLU A 14 -16.35 -16.26 15.58
N THR A 15 -17.47 -16.95 15.37
CA THR A 15 -17.89 -17.46 14.04
C THR A 15 -18.31 -16.36 13.08
N ALA A 16 -18.88 -15.25 13.57
CA ALA A 16 -19.23 -14.11 12.73
C ALA A 16 -17.98 -13.31 12.29
N ALA A 17 -17.00 -13.16 13.19
CA ALA A 17 -15.72 -12.56 12.86
C ALA A 17 -14.94 -13.42 11.85
N SER A 18 -14.93 -14.75 12.03
CA SER A 18 -14.30 -15.67 11.08
C SER A 18 -15.00 -15.67 9.72
N GLN A 19 -16.33 -15.62 9.67
CA GLN A 19 -17.08 -15.52 8.40
C GLN A 19 -16.86 -14.21 7.66
N SER A 20 -16.69 -13.09 8.36
CA SER A 20 -16.41 -11.80 7.71
C SER A 20 -14.97 -11.73 7.17
N ALA A 21 -14.03 -12.39 7.86
CA ALA A 21 -12.66 -12.57 7.39
C ALA A 21 -12.61 -13.54 6.20
N GLU A 22 -13.33 -14.67 6.27
CA GLU A 22 -13.44 -15.65 5.19
C GLU A 22 -14.19 -15.09 3.98
N ALA A 23 -15.21 -14.24 4.15
CA ALA A 23 -15.93 -13.61 3.04
C ALA A 23 -15.03 -12.60 2.28
N ALA A 24 -14.20 -11.84 3.01
CA ALA A 24 -13.20 -10.96 2.40
C ALA A 24 -12.07 -11.77 1.74
N GLN A 25 -11.72 -12.93 2.28
CA GLN A 25 -10.75 -13.87 1.70
C GLN A 25 -11.32 -14.64 0.48
N ALA A 26 -12.62 -14.93 0.45
CA ALA A 26 -13.28 -15.62 -0.65
C ALA A 26 -13.48 -14.74 -1.88
N GLU A 27 -13.70 -13.42 -1.70
CA GLU A 27 -13.65 -12.46 -2.82
C GLU A 27 -12.24 -12.42 -3.47
N ALA A 28 -11.19 -12.75 -2.71
CA ALA A 28 -9.83 -12.88 -3.22
C ALA A 28 -9.56 -14.22 -3.92
N GLU A 29 -10.13 -15.34 -3.43
CA GLU A 29 -9.96 -16.66 -4.05
C GLU A 29 -10.54 -16.78 -5.47
N GLY A 30 -11.44 -15.87 -5.87
CA GLY A 30 -12.07 -15.88 -7.20
C GLY A 30 -11.37 -15.02 -8.27
N MET A 31 -10.26 -14.36 -7.97
CA MET A 31 -9.66 -13.41 -8.92
C MET A 31 -8.88 -14.15 -10.03
N THR A 32 -9.50 -14.30 -11.20
CA THR A 32 -8.84 -14.78 -12.42
C THR A 32 -7.57 -13.97 -12.70
N THR A 33 -6.58 -14.53 -13.40
CA THR A 33 -5.32 -13.84 -13.76
C THR A 33 -5.54 -12.46 -14.36
N ALA A 34 -6.61 -12.29 -15.15
CA ALA A 34 -7.01 -11.00 -15.71
C ALA A 34 -7.43 -9.99 -14.63
N GLY A 35 -8.20 -10.42 -13.63
CA GLY A 35 -8.59 -9.59 -12.50
C GLY A 35 -7.41 -9.16 -11.63
N LYS A 36 -6.46 -10.06 -11.36
CA LYS A 36 -5.22 -9.75 -10.63
C LYS A 36 -4.38 -8.70 -11.37
N ALA A 37 -4.23 -8.85 -12.69
CA ALA A 37 -3.50 -7.89 -13.51
C ALA A 37 -4.12 -6.48 -13.48
N ILE A 38 -5.45 -6.39 -13.57
CA ILE A 38 -6.16 -5.10 -13.51
C ILE A 38 -6.00 -4.47 -12.12
N ALA A 39 -6.17 -5.23 -11.04
CA ALA A 39 -6.00 -4.73 -9.67
C ALA A 39 -4.58 -4.17 -9.45
N CYS A 40 -3.55 -4.88 -9.90
CA CYS A 40 -2.16 -4.40 -9.83
C CYS A 40 -1.94 -3.13 -10.66
N ALA A 41 -2.45 -3.09 -11.89
CA ALA A 41 -2.30 -1.93 -12.77
C ALA A 41 -2.92 -0.67 -12.16
N VAL A 42 -4.10 -0.79 -11.54
CA VAL A 42 -4.76 0.33 -10.87
C VAL A 42 -4.00 0.75 -9.61
N ALA A 43 -3.62 -0.20 -8.75
CA ALA A 43 -2.91 0.10 -7.51
C ALA A 43 -1.57 0.82 -7.75
N VAL A 44 -0.74 0.26 -8.63
CA VAL A 44 0.57 0.85 -8.96
C VAL A 44 0.40 2.12 -9.80
N GLY A 45 -0.54 2.14 -10.75
CA GLY A 45 -0.76 3.28 -11.63
C GLY A 45 -1.18 4.54 -10.87
N ILE A 46 -2.10 4.43 -9.91
CA ILE A 46 -2.54 5.57 -9.09
C ILE A 46 -1.40 6.05 -8.19
N ALA A 47 -0.70 5.12 -7.53
CA ALA A 47 0.42 5.47 -6.66
C ALA A 47 1.55 6.17 -7.44
N ALA A 48 1.91 5.65 -8.61
CA ALA A 48 2.92 6.24 -9.48
C ALA A 48 2.48 7.61 -10.03
N ALA A 49 1.22 7.78 -10.43
CA ALA A 49 0.70 9.06 -10.90
C ALA A 49 0.73 10.13 -9.79
N GLY A 50 0.26 9.81 -8.59
CA GLY A 50 0.35 10.71 -7.44
C GLY A 50 1.80 11.06 -7.08
N GLY A 51 2.68 10.04 -7.10
CA GLY A 51 4.12 10.18 -6.91
C GLY A 51 4.78 11.15 -7.91
N ALA A 52 4.50 10.95 -9.20
CA ALA A 52 5.06 11.76 -10.28
C ALA A 52 4.66 13.24 -10.17
N VAL A 53 3.38 13.52 -9.87
CA VAL A 53 2.91 14.89 -9.69
C VAL A 53 3.57 15.54 -8.47
N GLY A 54 3.61 14.84 -7.34
CA GLY A 54 4.25 15.34 -6.12
C GLY A 54 5.74 15.63 -6.31
N MET A 55 6.47 14.71 -6.94
CA MET A 55 7.90 14.86 -7.24
C MET A 55 8.17 15.99 -8.24
N GLY A 56 7.33 16.15 -9.26
CA GLY A 56 7.47 17.24 -10.24
C GLY A 56 7.36 18.63 -9.59
N ILE A 57 6.37 18.81 -8.71
CA ILE A 57 6.19 20.07 -7.96
C ILE A 57 7.36 20.29 -6.99
N LEU A 58 7.77 19.24 -6.26
CA LEU A 58 8.90 19.29 -5.35
C LEU A 58 10.19 19.73 -6.07
N GLY A 59 10.47 19.14 -7.23
CA GLY A 59 11.65 19.46 -8.05
C GLY A 59 11.65 20.89 -8.58
N ALA A 60 10.48 21.37 -9.06
CA ALA A 60 10.33 22.74 -9.53
C ALA A 60 10.57 23.76 -8.40
N LYS A 61 9.93 23.57 -7.24
CA LYS A 61 10.08 24.47 -6.09
C LYS A 61 11.47 24.42 -5.48
N SER A 62 12.11 23.25 -5.47
CA SER A 62 13.49 23.11 -4.98
C SER A 62 14.46 23.87 -5.88
N SER A 63 14.31 23.75 -7.20
CA SER A 63 15.13 24.48 -8.18
C SER A 63 14.94 26.01 -8.06
N GLU A 64 13.70 26.49 -7.93
CA GLU A 64 13.43 27.92 -7.71
C GLU A 64 14.07 28.41 -6.41
N SER A 65 13.95 27.64 -5.33
CA SER A 65 14.52 27.99 -4.02
C SER A 65 16.05 28.08 -4.07
N ILE A 66 16.70 27.13 -4.76
CA ILE A 66 18.16 27.14 -4.96
C ILE A 66 18.59 28.33 -5.82
N ALA A 67 17.83 28.65 -6.88
CA ALA A 67 18.15 29.80 -7.73
C ALA A 67 18.04 31.15 -6.98
N ARG A 68 17.12 31.27 -6.02
CA ARG A 68 16.95 32.48 -5.21
C ARG A 68 17.93 32.58 -4.03
N GLN A 69 18.38 31.44 -3.51
CA GLN A 69 19.28 31.34 -2.35
C GLN A 69 20.30 30.21 -2.56
N PRO A 70 21.34 30.44 -3.39
CA PRO A 70 22.33 29.40 -3.72
C PRO A 70 23.12 28.95 -2.48
N GLU A 71 23.34 29.83 -1.50
CA GLU A 71 23.99 29.50 -0.23
C GLU A 71 23.23 28.47 0.61
N ALA A 72 21.92 28.31 0.38
CA ALA A 72 21.07 27.34 1.08
C ALA A 72 20.94 25.99 0.34
N GLU A 73 21.63 25.78 -0.79
CA GLU A 73 21.46 24.61 -1.66
C GLU A 73 21.56 23.28 -0.89
N GLY A 74 22.59 23.13 -0.05
CA GLY A 74 22.79 21.90 0.73
C GLY A 74 21.63 21.58 1.68
N LYS A 75 21.07 22.62 2.33
CA LYS A 75 19.92 22.47 3.24
C LYS A 75 18.65 22.14 2.47
N ILE A 76 18.42 22.78 1.32
CA ILE A 76 17.29 22.51 0.44
C ILE A 76 17.34 21.06 -0.05
N ARG A 77 18.48 20.59 -0.57
CA ARG A 77 18.66 19.19 -1.00
C ARG A 77 18.44 18.20 0.12
N THR A 78 18.92 18.49 1.33
CA THR A 78 18.70 17.62 2.50
C THR A 78 17.22 17.50 2.84
N SER A 79 16.50 18.63 2.88
CA SER A 79 15.04 18.62 3.11
C SER A 79 14.28 17.94 1.97
N MET A 80 14.73 18.11 0.72
CA MET A 80 14.14 17.47 -0.46
C MET A 80 14.25 15.95 -0.37
N MET A 81 15.41 15.43 0.01
CA MET A 81 15.64 13.99 0.18
C MET A 81 14.71 13.38 1.23
N LEU A 82 14.47 14.06 2.35
CA LEU A 82 13.51 13.59 3.36
C LEU A 82 12.10 13.43 2.77
N THR A 83 11.63 14.43 2.01
CA THR A 83 10.34 14.36 1.32
C THR A 83 10.31 13.24 0.27
N LEU A 84 11.40 13.05 -0.48
CA LEU A 84 11.52 11.97 -1.46
C LEU A 84 11.44 10.58 -0.82
N VAL A 85 12.07 10.38 0.34
CA VAL A 85 11.99 9.09 1.04
C VAL A 85 10.54 8.78 1.42
N PHE A 86 9.76 9.75 1.90
CA PHE A 86 8.36 9.52 2.26
C PHE A 86 7.49 9.16 1.04
N ILE A 87 7.64 9.88 -0.08
CA ILE A 87 6.85 9.57 -1.28
C ILE A 87 7.26 8.23 -1.88
N GLU A 88 8.55 7.92 -1.90
CA GLU A 88 9.05 6.64 -2.41
C GLU A 88 8.58 5.47 -1.55
N THR A 89 8.54 5.64 -0.23
CA THR A 89 8.01 4.61 0.68
C THR A 89 6.55 4.27 0.36
N ALA A 90 5.73 5.29 0.07
CA ALA A 90 4.33 5.07 -0.32
C ALA A 90 4.21 4.32 -1.67
N ILE A 91 5.05 4.68 -2.66
CA ILE A 91 5.08 3.99 -3.97
C ILE A 91 5.55 2.54 -3.81
N ILE A 92 6.60 2.31 -3.02
CA ILE A 92 7.11 0.97 -2.73
C ILE A 92 6.04 0.13 -2.05
N TYR A 93 5.25 0.67 -1.12
CA TYR A 93 4.13 -0.07 -0.51
C TYR A 93 3.06 -0.46 -1.53
N ALA A 94 2.72 0.40 -2.49
CA ALA A 94 1.81 0.03 -3.58
C ALA A 94 2.41 -1.09 -4.46
N LEU A 95 3.71 -1.02 -4.76
CA LEU A 95 4.44 -2.05 -5.49
C LEU A 95 4.47 -3.38 -4.71
N LEU A 96 4.66 -3.32 -3.40
CA LEU A 96 4.66 -4.47 -2.51
C LEU A 96 3.29 -5.15 -2.52
N VAL A 97 2.20 -4.38 -2.40
CA VAL A 97 0.84 -4.91 -2.50
C VAL A 97 0.59 -5.57 -3.87
N ALA A 98 1.04 -4.95 -4.97
CA ALA A 98 0.91 -5.55 -6.30
C ALA A 98 1.68 -6.87 -6.44
N ILE A 99 2.87 -6.97 -5.83
CA ILE A 99 3.63 -8.22 -5.77
C ILE A 99 2.86 -9.28 -4.98
N LEU A 100 2.27 -8.92 -3.85
CA LEU A 100 1.45 -9.85 -3.04
C LEU A 100 0.22 -10.35 -3.82
N ILE A 101 -0.43 -9.49 -4.62
CA ILE A 101 -1.60 -9.86 -5.44
C ILE A 101 -1.23 -10.88 -6.54
N ILE A 102 -0.01 -10.81 -7.09
CA ILE A 102 0.41 -11.70 -8.19
C ILE A 102 0.99 -13.02 -7.70
N PHE A 103 1.79 -12.98 -6.62
CA PHE A 103 2.62 -14.11 -6.20
C PHE A 103 2.14 -14.84 -4.95
N VAL A 104 1.25 -14.24 -4.16
CA VAL A 104 0.84 -14.80 -2.86
C VAL A 104 -0.67 -15.08 -2.83
N LEU A 105 -1.47 -14.08 -3.18
CA LEU A 105 -2.92 -14.20 -3.39
C LEU A 105 -3.17 -14.82 -4.75
#